data_AF-A0A8B9RJP5-F1
#
_entry.id   AF-A0A8B9RJP5-F1
#
_cell.length_a   1.000
_cell.length_b   1.000
_cell.length_c   1.000
_cell.angle_alpha   90.00
_cell.angle_beta   90.00
_cell.angle_gamma   90.00
#
_symmetry.space_group_name_H-M   'P 1'
#
loop_
_entity.id
_entity.type
_entity.pdbx_description
1 polymer ?
#
loop_
_entity_poly.entity_id
_entity_poly.type
_entity_poly.pdbx_seq_one_letter_code
_entity_poly.pdbx_strand_id
1 'polypeptide(L)'
;MLLCLPRPPLPGPSSVMVSGRMRVPNDGAESDDRCNQLIPVQPITPQSWDPTEDLRCITTAFQHLHASGWYWGSISASEARDALSNMVEGTFLVRDSSHPHYMLTLSVKTARGPTNVRIEYSGGHFRLDSTSPARPRLLSFPTVPGLVQHYLGTGGKEERGNKGEEVPVALKDSAIVMKLRQPLHSPKNFPSLQHLTRLAINRHTDRPAQLPLPRLLLLYLQDYPFQV
;
A
#
# COMPACT_ATOMS: atom_id res chain seq x y z
N MET A 1 -46.32 -9.45 8.24
CA MET A 1 -46.09 -10.60 7.34
C MET A 1 -46.29 -10.10 5.91
N LEU A 2 -45.21 -10.02 5.14
CA LEU A 2 -45.25 -9.73 3.69
C LEU A 2 -44.49 -10.87 3.02
N LEU A 3 -45.24 -11.75 2.35
CA LEU A 3 -44.74 -12.89 1.58
C LEU A 3 -44.52 -12.41 0.15
N CYS A 4 -43.27 -12.44 -0.33
CA CYS A 4 -42.95 -12.28 -1.75
C CYS A 4 -42.42 -13.62 -2.29
N LEU A 5 -43.14 -14.14 -3.29
CA LEU A 5 -42.94 -15.43 -3.96
C LEU A 5 -41.78 -15.41 -4.98
N PRO A 6 -41.24 -16.57 -5.38
CA PRO A 6 -40.06 -16.70 -6.22
C PRO A 6 -40.35 -16.55 -7.73
N ARG A 7 -39.31 -16.13 -8.47
CA ARG A 7 -39.29 -15.88 -9.92
C ARG A 7 -38.99 -17.17 -10.72
N PRO A 8 -39.60 -17.42 -11.90
CA PRO A 8 -39.39 -18.64 -12.68
C PRO A 8 -38.14 -18.59 -13.59
N PRO A 9 -37.59 -19.76 -14.01
CA PRO A 9 -36.38 -19.85 -14.85
C PRO A 9 -36.68 -19.76 -16.36
N LEU A 10 -35.67 -19.34 -17.13
CA LEU A 10 -35.69 -19.22 -18.60
C LEU A 10 -35.28 -20.54 -19.30
N PRO A 11 -35.76 -20.81 -20.52
CA PRO A 11 -35.48 -22.05 -21.25
C PRO A 11 -34.15 -22.01 -22.02
N GLY A 12 -33.46 -23.15 -22.08
CA GLY A 12 -32.29 -23.36 -22.93
C GLY A 12 -32.67 -23.82 -24.36
N PRO A 13 -31.74 -23.76 -25.33
CA PRO A 13 -31.97 -24.35 -26.66
C PRO A 13 -31.31 -25.72 -26.86
N SER A 14 -32.01 -26.55 -27.63
CA SER A 14 -31.73 -27.95 -27.98
C SER A 14 -30.77 -28.17 -29.16
N SER A 15 -30.12 -29.35 -29.09
CA SER A 15 -29.43 -30.19 -30.09
C SER A 15 -29.64 -29.95 -31.59
N VAL A 16 -28.56 -30.18 -32.37
CA VAL A 16 -28.60 -31.02 -33.59
C VAL A 16 -27.26 -31.79 -33.74
N MET A 17 -27.36 -33.11 -33.94
CA MET A 17 -26.26 -34.01 -34.31
C MET A 17 -26.00 -33.95 -35.82
N VAL A 18 -24.74 -34.06 -36.27
CA VAL A 18 -24.42 -34.62 -37.59
C VAL A 18 -23.14 -35.45 -37.50
N SER A 19 -23.27 -36.69 -37.96
CA SER A 19 -22.21 -37.69 -38.11
C SER A 19 -21.51 -37.50 -39.46
N GLY A 20 -20.20 -37.67 -39.51
CA GLY A 20 -19.43 -37.58 -40.76
C GLY A 20 -17.99 -38.03 -40.58
N ARG A 21 -17.74 -39.32 -40.81
CA ARG A 21 -16.41 -39.94 -40.83
C ARG A 21 -15.96 -39.98 -42.30
N MET A 22 -14.83 -39.35 -42.64
CA MET A 22 -14.10 -39.62 -43.87
C MET A 22 -12.60 -39.66 -43.57
N ARG A 23 -11.94 -40.72 -44.05
CA ARG A 23 -10.50 -40.99 -43.93
C ARG A 23 -9.94 -40.96 -45.35
N VAL A 24 -8.86 -40.22 -45.60
CA VAL A 24 -7.99 -40.40 -46.77
C VAL A 24 -6.54 -40.10 -46.33
N PRO A 25 -5.55 -40.93 -46.70
CA PRO A 25 -4.14 -40.77 -46.33
C PRO A 25 -3.39 -39.92 -47.36
N ASN A 26 -2.26 -39.31 -46.98
CA ASN A 26 -1.31 -38.81 -47.97
C ASN A 26 0.14 -39.03 -47.53
N ASP A 27 0.91 -39.59 -48.47
CA ASP A 27 2.32 -39.92 -48.41
C ASP A 27 3.24 -38.69 -48.60
N GLY A 28 4.43 -38.77 -48.00
CA GLY A 28 5.73 -38.33 -48.54
C GLY A 28 5.98 -36.84 -48.83
N ALA A 29 6.99 -36.25 -48.15
CA ALA A 29 8.23 -35.73 -48.75
C ALA A 29 8.99 -34.78 -47.80
N GLU A 30 10.31 -34.86 -47.90
CA GLU A 30 11.39 -34.16 -47.18
C GLU A 30 11.44 -32.64 -47.42
N SER A 31 12.03 -31.88 -46.47
CA SER A 31 13.10 -30.87 -46.68
C SER A 31 13.11 -29.78 -45.60
N ASP A 32 14.23 -29.75 -44.88
CA ASP A 32 15.09 -28.63 -44.42
C ASP A 32 14.59 -27.34 -43.74
N ASP A 33 15.44 -26.97 -42.77
CA ASP A 33 15.85 -25.63 -42.31
C ASP A 33 15.03 -24.86 -41.25
N ARG A 34 15.50 -25.04 -40.01
CA ARG A 34 15.92 -23.99 -39.05
C ARG A 34 15.23 -22.61 -39.17
N CYS A 35 14.20 -22.40 -38.36
CA CYS A 35 14.17 -21.32 -37.37
C CYS A 35 12.97 -21.51 -36.45
N ASN A 36 13.05 -20.92 -35.25
CA ASN A 36 12.03 -20.91 -34.19
C ASN A 36 12.15 -22.05 -33.17
N GLN A 37 13.22 -22.01 -32.38
CA GLN A 37 13.14 -22.55 -31.03
C GLN A 37 12.12 -21.70 -30.25
N LEU A 38 10.96 -22.29 -29.98
CA LEU A 38 9.96 -21.76 -29.07
C LEU A 38 10.60 -21.67 -27.67
N ILE A 39 10.79 -20.45 -27.17
CA ILE A 39 10.93 -20.24 -25.73
C ILE A 39 9.61 -20.73 -25.10
N PRO A 40 9.64 -21.62 -24.09
CA PRO A 40 8.43 -21.94 -23.36
C PRO A 40 7.91 -20.65 -22.73
N VAL A 41 6.81 -20.12 -23.28
CA VAL A 41 6.02 -19.10 -22.61
C VAL A 41 5.51 -19.78 -21.35
N GLN A 42 6.19 -19.55 -20.23
CA GLN A 42 5.65 -19.93 -18.95
C GLN A 42 4.28 -19.25 -18.87
N PRO A 43 3.18 -20.00 -18.67
CA PRO A 43 1.89 -19.38 -18.45
C PRO A 43 2.06 -18.46 -17.25
N ILE A 44 1.81 -17.17 -17.46
CA ILE A 44 1.65 -16.20 -16.37
C ILE A 44 0.53 -16.80 -15.54
N THR A 45 0.88 -17.47 -14.45
CA THR A 45 -0.10 -17.93 -13.48
C THR A 45 -0.84 -16.67 -13.05
N PRO A 46 -2.17 -16.60 -13.23
CA PRO A 46 -2.94 -15.51 -12.65
C PRO A 46 -2.57 -15.50 -11.18
N GLN A 47 -1.97 -14.41 -10.71
CA GLN A 47 -1.72 -14.18 -9.31
C GLN A 47 -3.06 -14.44 -8.62
N SER A 48 -3.18 -15.56 -7.92
CA SER A 48 -4.46 -16.00 -7.38
C SER A 48 -4.85 -14.96 -6.35
N TRP A 49 -5.77 -14.06 -6.70
CA TRP A 49 -6.43 -13.22 -5.72
C TRP A 49 -7.04 -14.15 -4.70
N ASP A 50 -6.48 -14.16 -3.49
CA ASP A 50 -7.07 -14.81 -2.33
C ASP A 50 -7.74 -13.72 -1.50
N PRO A 51 -9.08 -13.57 -1.59
CA PRO A 51 -9.81 -12.57 -0.84
C PRO A 51 -9.65 -12.73 0.69
N THR A 52 -9.35 -13.94 1.16
CA THR A 52 -9.18 -14.24 2.58
C THR A 52 -7.91 -13.59 3.11
N GLU A 53 -6.81 -13.75 2.38
CA GLU A 53 -5.53 -13.17 2.79
C GLU A 53 -5.55 -11.65 2.68
N ASP A 54 -6.19 -11.11 1.63
CA ASP A 54 -6.38 -9.66 1.51
C ASP A 54 -7.18 -9.08 2.69
N LEU A 55 -8.27 -9.74 3.08
CA LEU A 55 -9.07 -9.32 4.23
C LEU A 55 -8.25 -9.34 5.53
N ARG A 56 -7.39 -10.36 5.72
CA ARG A 56 -6.50 -10.44 6.88
C ARG A 56 -5.44 -9.35 6.89
N CYS A 57 -4.81 -9.07 5.74
CA CYS A 57 -3.86 -7.98 5.58
C CYS A 57 -4.50 -6.64 5.92
N ILE A 58 -5.67 -6.35 5.34
CA ILE A 58 -6.41 -5.11 5.58
C ILE A 58 -6.80 -4.99 7.06
N THR A 59 -7.37 -6.04 7.65
CA THR A 59 -7.78 -6.05 9.07
C THR A 59 -6.59 -5.75 9.98
N THR A 60 -5.46 -6.41 9.73
CA THR A 60 -4.22 -6.21 10.49
C THR A 60 -3.67 -4.79 10.32
N ALA A 61 -3.73 -4.24 9.11
CA ALA A 61 -3.32 -2.86 8.85
C ALA A 61 -4.16 -1.84 9.65
N PHE A 62 -5.48 -2.03 9.70
CA PHE A 62 -6.36 -1.17 10.51
C PHE A 62 -6.12 -1.34 12.01
N GLN A 63 -5.87 -2.55 12.51
CA GLN A 63 -5.48 -2.77 13.91
C GLN A 63 -4.22 -1.97 14.28
N HIS A 64 -3.20 -2.02 13.43
CA HIS A 64 -2.00 -1.21 13.63
C HIS A 64 -2.29 0.30 13.57
N LEU A 65 -3.10 0.76 12.62
CA LEU A 65 -3.49 2.17 12.51
C LEU A 65 -4.24 2.65 13.76
N HIS A 66 -5.18 1.86 14.26
CA HIS A 66 -5.90 2.18 15.50
C HIS A 66 -4.96 2.24 16.71
N ALA A 67 -3.96 1.35 16.78
CA ALA A 67 -2.98 1.38 17.86
C ALA A 67 -2.04 2.60 17.78
N SER A 68 -1.69 3.06 16.58
CA SER A 68 -0.63 4.06 16.36
C SER A 68 -0.91 5.44 16.95
N GLY A 69 -2.20 5.77 17.13
CA GLY A 69 -2.66 7.06 17.63
C GLY A 69 -2.48 8.24 16.67
N TRP A 70 -1.93 8.05 15.47
CA TRP A 70 -1.85 9.05 14.40
C TRP A 70 -2.76 8.74 13.20
N TYR A 71 -3.61 7.74 13.37
CA TYR A 71 -4.77 7.52 12.52
C TYR A 71 -5.96 8.36 13.01
N TRP A 72 -6.48 9.21 12.12
CA TRP A 72 -7.56 10.15 12.42
C TRP A 72 -8.95 9.65 11.98
N GLY A 73 -9.04 8.47 11.37
CA GLY A 73 -10.30 7.91 10.89
C GLY A 73 -10.92 8.75 9.79
N SER A 74 -12.25 8.89 9.83
CA SER A 74 -13.09 9.44 8.78
C SER A 74 -13.15 10.97 8.72
N ILE A 75 -12.04 11.66 9.01
CA ILE A 75 -11.96 13.10 8.83
C ILE A 75 -11.85 13.49 7.35
N SER A 76 -12.38 14.66 7.03
CA SER A 76 -12.30 15.26 5.70
C SER A 76 -10.90 15.76 5.36
N ALA A 77 -10.65 15.96 4.07
CA ALA A 77 -9.41 16.59 3.60
C ALA A 77 -9.24 18.03 4.11
N SER A 78 -10.34 18.74 4.35
CA SER A 78 -10.35 20.08 4.96
C SER A 78 -9.93 20.03 6.42
N GLU A 79 -10.54 19.17 7.24
CA GLU A 79 -10.19 19.04 8.66
C GLU A 79 -8.71 18.64 8.83
N ALA A 80 -8.22 17.73 7.99
CA ALA A 80 -6.80 17.35 7.98
C ALA A 80 -5.88 18.53 7.62
N ARG A 81 -6.28 19.35 6.64
CA ARG A 81 -5.52 20.55 6.24
C ARG A 81 -5.48 21.56 7.37
N ASP A 82 -6.60 21.80 8.04
CA ASP A 82 -6.71 22.76 9.13
C ASP A 82 -5.87 22.30 10.32
N ALA A 83 -5.92 21.01 10.68
CA ALA A 83 -5.09 20.42 11.73
C ALA A 83 -3.58 20.53 11.46
N LEU A 84 -3.17 20.46 10.18
CA LEU A 84 -1.76 20.53 9.76
C LEU A 84 -1.28 21.95 9.44
N SER A 85 -2.18 22.93 9.31
CA SER A 85 -1.88 24.29 8.83
C SER A 85 -0.78 24.97 9.63
N ASN A 86 -0.87 24.88 10.95
CA ASN A 86 0.03 25.49 11.94
C ASN A 86 1.08 24.52 12.50
N MET A 87 1.20 23.34 11.90
CA MET A 87 2.21 22.36 12.31
C MET A 87 3.53 22.59 11.57
N VAL A 88 4.61 22.05 12.11
CA VAL A 88 5.93 22.10 11.46
C VAL A 88 5.95 21.23 10.20
N GLU A 89 6.85 21.57 9.27
CA GLU A 89 7.07 20.77 8.07
C GLU A 89 7.43 19.32 8.40
N GLY A 90 6.84 18.39 7.66
CA GLY A 90 6.99 16.95 7.83
C GLY A 90 6.07 16.34 8.88
N THR A 91 5.28 17.14 9.60
CA THR A 91 4.19 16.61 10.44
C THR A 91 3.12 15.97 9.56
N PHE A 92 2.66 14.76 9.91
CA PHE A 92 1.71 14.00 9.09
C PHE A 92 0.64 13.29 9.92
N LEU A 93 -0.43 12.87 9.25
CA LEU A 93 -1.46 11.99 9.80
C LEU A 93 -2.00 11.06 8.71
N VAL A 94 -2.57 9.92 9.09
CA VAL A 94 -3.30 9.05 8.17
C VAL A 94 -4.79 9.13 8.48
N ARG A 95 -5.62 9.16 7.45
CA ARG A 95 -7.08 9.22 7.53
C ARG A 95 -7.72 8.36 6.46
N ASP A 96 -9.03 8.15 6.58
CA ASP A 96 -9.81 7.56 5.50
C ASP A 96 -9.76 8.43 4.25
N SER A 97 -9.67 7.77 3.11
CA SER A 97 -9.74 8.41 1.81
C SER A 97 -11.20 8.74 1.48
N SER A 98 -11.42 9.96 0.98
CA SER A 98 -12.72 10.35 0.42
C SER A 98 -12.91 9.87 -1.03
N HIS A 99 -11.89 9.26 -1.63
CA HIS A 99 -11.94 8.74 -2.99
C HIS A 99 -12.40 7.28 -3.01
N PRO A 100 -13.33 6.89 -3.91
CA PRO A 100 -13.96 5.55 -3.88
C PRO A 100 -13.00 4.38 -4.13
N HIS A 101 -11.87 4.63 -4.78
CA HIS A 101 -10.87 3.60 -5.12
C HIS A 101 -9.71 3.47 -4.11
N TYR A 102 -9.71 4.24 -3.02
CA TYR A 102 -8.65 4.19 -2.02
C TYR A 102 -9.26 4.14 -0.63
N MET A 103 -8.69 3.32 0.26
CA MET A 103 -9.14 3.22 1.65
C MET A 103 -8.52 4.33 2.50
N LEU A 104 -7.25 4.67 2.27
CA LEU A 104 -6.46 5.52 3.15
C LEU A 104 -5.80 6.67 2.39
N THR A 105 -5.56 7.77 3.11
CA THR A 105 -4.82 8.93 2.63
C THR A 105 -3.84 9.41 3.70
N LEU A 106 -2.60 9.64 3.30
CA LEU A 106 -1.57 10.31 4.06
C LEU A 106 -1.70 11.82 3.84
N SER A 107 -1.96 12.57 4.91
CA SER A 107 -1.96 14.02 4.90
C SER A 107 -0.69 14.53 5.57
N VAL A 108 0.08 15.40 4.91
CA VAL A 108 1.40 15.85 5.39
C VAL A 108 1.57 17.34 5.20
N LYS A 109 2.14 18.02 6.20
CA LYS A 109 2.53 19.42 6.13
C LYS A 109 3.84 19.57 5.36
N THR A 110 3.81 20.25 4.23
CA THR A 110 5.00 20.60 3.42
C THR A 110 5.30 22.10 3.53
N ALA A 111 6.45 22.52 3.00
CA ALA A 111 6.79 23.95 2.86
C ALA A 111 5.71 24.77 2.12
N ARG A 112 4.99 24.14 1.17
CA ARG A 112 3.90 24.78 0.40
C ARG A 112 2.53 24.69 1.08
N GLY A 113 2.46 24.09 2.27
CA GLY A 113 1.21 23.82 2.98
C GLY A 113 0.88 22.32 3.07
N PRO A 114 -0.25 21.97 3.70
CA PRO A 114 -0.68 20.59 3.81
C PRO A 114 -1.07 20.00 2.45
N THR A 115 -0.55 18.81 2.14
CA THR A 115 -0.86 18.03 0.94
C THR A 115 -1.41 16.66 1.32
N ASN A 116 -2.07 16.01 0.36
CA ASN A 116 -2.68 14.69 0.52
C ASN A 116 -2.12 13.73 -0.52
N VAL A 117 -1.73 12.54 -0.10
CA VAL A 117 -1.30 11.46 -0.98
C VAL A 117 -2.05 10.19 -0.62
N ARG A 118 -2.62 9.55 -1.63
CA ARG A 118 -3.42 8.35 -1.46
C ARG A 118 -2.51 7.16 -1.20
N ILE A 119 -3.00 6.21 -0.40
CA ILE A 119 -2.31 4.95 -0.17
C ILE A 119 -3.06 3.88 -0.97
N GLU A 120 -2.38 3.33 -1.97
CA GLU A 120 -2.89 2.23 -2.78
C GLU A 120 -2.71 0.92 -2.03
N TYR A 121 -3.66 0.00 -2.21
CA TYR A 121 -3.57 -1.37 -1.75
C TYR A 121 -3.63 -2.31 -2.95
N SER A 122 -2.69 -3.24 -3.05
CA SER A 122 -2.66 -4.25 -4.12
C SER A 122 -1.91 -5.50 -3.65
N GLY A 123 -2.59 -6.66 -3.68
CA GLY A 123 -2.01 -7.97 -3.39
C GLY A 123 -1.27 -8.02 -2.05
N GLY A 124 -1.94 -7.69 -0.94
CA GLY A 124 -1.34 -7.69 0.40
C GLY A 124 -0.40 -6.54 0.72
N HIS A 125 -0.18 -5.59 -0.19
CA HIS A 125 0.80 -4.51 -0.01
C HIS A 125 0.22 -3.11 -0.18
N PHE A 126 0.77 -2.17 0.58
CA PHE A 126 0.46 -0.75 0.58
C PHE A 126 1.57 0.06 -0.11
N ARG A 127 1.19 1.06 -0.90
CA ARG A 127 2.11 1.94 -1.62
C ARG A 127 1.56 3.38 -1.64
N LEU A 128 2.42 4.39 -1.66
CA LEU A 128 1.99 5.76 -1.94
C LEU A 128 1.65 5.91 -3.43
N ASP A 129 0.52 6.53 -3.73
CA ASP A 129 0.14 6.87 -5.10
C ASP A 129 1.14 7.89 -5.68
N SER A 130 1.61 7.64 -6.90
CA SER A 130 2.46 8.56 -7.65
C SER A 130 1.71 9.05 -8.87
N THR A 131 1.34 10.33 -8.83
CA THR A 131 0.75 11.01 -9.99
C THR A 131 1.81 11.43 -11.03
N SER A 132 3.11 11.23 -10.75
CA SER A 132 4.20 11.61 -11.66
C SER A 132 4.73 10.41 -12.46
N PRO A 133 4.84 10.51 -13.80
CA PRO A 133 5.40 9.44 -14.64
C PRO A 133 6.92 9.29 -14.49
N ALA A 134 7.61 10.24 -13.84
CA ALA A 134 9.04 10.15 -13.53
C ALA A 134 9.24 9.42 -12.19
N ARG A 135 9.10 8.08 -12.20
CA ARG A 135 9.15 7.26 -10.98
C ARG A 135 10.59 6.95 -10.54
N PRO A 136 11.05 7.40 -9.37
CA PRO A 136 11.73 6.48 -8.47
C PRO A 136 10.72 5.40 -8.08
N ARG A 137 11.12 4.13 -8.12
CA ARG A 137 10.25 2.98 -7.82
C ARG A 137 9.72 3.10 -6.38
N LEU A 138 8.52 3.67 -6.19
CA LEU A 138 7.90 3.72 -4.87
C LEU A 138 7.76 2.31 -4.34
N LEU A 139 8.31 2.09 -3.16
CA LEU A 139 8.30 0.78 -2.54
C LEU A 139 6.90 0.46 -2.02
N SER A 140 6.56 -0.81 -2.08
CA SER A 140 5.36 -1.38 -1.50
C SER A 140 5.69 -2.10 -0.20
N PHE A 141 4.81 -2.01 0.79
CA PHE A 141 5.04 -2.53 2.14
C PHE A 141 3.85 -3.37 2.59
N PRO A 142 4.04 -4.45 3.36
CA PRO A 142 2.93 -5.25 3.87
C PRO A 142 2.08 -4.50 4.90
N THR A 143 2.59 -3.42 5.50
CA THR A 143 1.90 -2.66 6.55
C THR A 143 2.04 -1.15 6.34
N VAL A 144 1.01 -0.40 6.75
CA VAL A 144 1.00 1.08 6.64
C VAL A 144 2.02 1.73 7.58
N PRO A 145 2.20 1.32 8.85
CA PRO A 145 3.29 1.85 9.67
C PRO A 145 4.68 1.56 9.08
N GLY A 146 4.88 0.38 8.46
CA GLY A 146 6.13 0.05 7.78
C GLY A 146 6.40 0.99 6.59
N LEU A 147 5.36 1.29 5.80
CA LEU A 147 5.42 2.30 4.75
C LEU A 147 5.81 3.66 5.33
N VAL A 148 5.10 4.14 6.35
CA VAL A 148 5.37 5.44 6.98
C VAL A 148 6.80 5.51 7.52
N GLN A 149 7.24 4.47 8.24
CA GLN A 149 8.57 4.39 8.83
C GLN A 149 9.68 4.47 7.78
N HIS A 150 9.48 3.89 6.60
CA HIS A 150 10.42 4.03 5.49
C HIS A 150 10.57 5.50 5.05
N TYR A 151 9.47 6.25 4.96
CA TYR A 151 9.48 7.64 4.53
C TYR A 151 9.84 8.66 5.63
N LEU A 152 9.94 8.24 6.90
CA LEU A 152 10.44 9.08 8.01
C LEU A 152 11.95 9.35 7.93
N GLY A 153 12.74 8.36 7.49
CA GLY A 153 14.21 8.43 7.54
C GLY A 153 14.89 8.71 6.19
N THR A 154 14.17 8.60 5.08
CA THR A 154 14.73 8.67 3.73
C THR A 154 14.94 10.10 3.21
N GLY A 155 14.42 11.12 3.90
CA GLY A 155 14.49 12.53 3.47
C GLY A 155 15.82 13.27 3.72
N GLY A 156 16.89 12.60 4.18
CA GLY A 156 18.12 13.24 4.68
C GLY A 156 19.44 12.84 4.00
N LYS A 157 19.43 12.01 2.96
CA LYS A 157 20.66 11.54 2.28
C LYS A 157 20.87 12.08 0.86
N GLU A 158 20.34 13.27 0.57
CA GLU A 158 20.69 14.00 -0.65
C GLU A 158 21.47 15.28 -0.26
N GLU A 159 22.76 15.22 -0.58
CA GLU A 159 23.74 16.28 -0.84
C GLU A 159 24.10 17.29 0.28
N ARG A 160 25.14 16.92 1.04
CA ARG A 160 26.07 17.88 1.68
C ARG A 160 27.43 17.85 0.95
N GLY A 161 27.40 18.01 -0.38
CA GLY A 161 28.56 18.00 -1.26
C GLY A 161 28.65 19.25 -2.16
N ASN A 162 29.32 20.28 -1.67
CA ASN A 162 30.19 21.25 -2.39
C ASN A 162 29.71 21.98 -3.69
N LYS A 163 29.51 23.29 -3.54
CA LYS A 163 29.81 24.45 -4.44
C LYS A 163 29.65 24.33 -5.97
N GLY A 164 28.79 25.21 -6.51
CA GLY A 164 29.09 26.13 -7.62
C GLY A 164 28.56 25.74 -9.01
N GLU A 165 27.52 26.43 -9.48
CA GLU A 165 27.38 27.09 -10.81
C GLU A 165 25.90 27.39 -11.12
N GLU A 166 25.65 28.60 -11.62
CA GLU A 166 24.34 29.18 -11.91
C GLU A 166 23.79 28.71 -13.26
N VAL A 167 22.56 28.16 -13.29
CA VAL A 167 21.61 28.31 -14.41
C VAL A 167 20.18 28.30 -13.86
N PRO A 168 19.37 29.36 -14.04
CA PRO A 168 17.96 29.36 -13.66
C PRO A 168 17.08 28.99 -14.86
N VAL A 169 16.67 27.72 -14.96
CA VAL A 169 15.57 27.34 -15.86
C VAL A 169 14.52 26.57 -15.08
N ALA A 170 13.40 27.25 -14.88
CA ALA A 170 12.18 26.72 -14.29
C ALA A 170 11.67 25.51 -15.08
N LEU A 171 11.61 24.36 -14.42
CA LEU A 171 10.76 23.24 -14.81
C LEU A 171 9.91 22.81 -13.62
N LYS A 172 8.61 22.97 -13.84
CA LYS A 172 7.49 22.74 -12.95
C LYS A 172 7.31 21.25 -12.61
N ASP A 173 6.71 21.08 -11.43
CA ASP A 173 5.80 20.00 -11.06
C ASP A 173 6.37 18.66 -10.52
N SER A 174 6.19 18.53 -9.19
CA SER A 174 5.74 17.31 -8.50
C SER A 174 6.71 16.14 -8.33
N ALA A 175 7.97 16.43 -8.02
CA ALA A 175 8.74 15.56 -7.14
C ALA A 175 8.77 16.16 -5.73
N ILE A 176 7.60 16.20 -5.06
CA ILE A 176 7.62 16.46 -3.62
C ILE A 176 8.26 15.23 -3.00
N VAL A 177 9.57 15.29 -2.75
CA VAL A 177 10.25 14.36 -1.84
C VAL A 177 9.54 14.50 -0.51
N MET A 178 8.61 13.61 -0.24
CA MET A 178 7.75 13.69 0.92
C MET A 178 8.58 13.32 2.14
N LYS A 179 9.16 14.33 2.80
CA LYS A 179 9.94 14.15 4.03
C LYS A 179 8.97 14.06 5.20
N LEU A 180 8.62 12.85 5.62
CA LEU A 180 7.91 12.66 6.88
C LEU A 180 8.87 12.90 8.04
N ARG A 181 8.41 13.55 9.11
CA ARG A 181 9.23 13.82 10.31
C ARG A 181 8.59 13.32 11.59
N GLN A 182 7.32 13.64 11.81
CA GLN A 182 6.64 13.27 13.04
C GLN A 182 5.14 13.05 12.85
N PRO A 183 4.55 12.08 13.55
CA PRO A 183 3.12 11.88 13.52
C PRO A 183 2.38 12.98 14.29
N LEU A 184 1.22 13.39 13.79
CA LEU A 184 0.25 14.19 14.52
C LEU A 184 -0.76 13.25 15.18
N HIS A 185 -0.72 13.17 16.50
CA HIS A 185 -1.62 12.31 17.24
C HIS A 185 -3.06 12.84 17.24
N SER A 186 -4.03 11.94 17.06
CA SER A 186 -5.45 12.27 17.12
C SER A 186 -5.86 12.60 18.56
N PRO A 187 -6.53 13.74 18.82
CA PRO A 187 -7.04 14.07 20.15
C PRO A 187 -8.03 13.04 20.69
N LYS A 188 -8.73 12.33 19.80
CA LYS A 188 -9.74 11.31 20.17
C LYS A 188 -9.13 9.97 20.53
N ASN A 189 -7.90 9.71 20.09
CA ASN A 189 -7.27 8.40 20.21
C ASN A 189 -5.78 8.58 20.54
N PHE A 190 -5.51 9.13 21.72
CA PHE A 190 -4.15 9.33 22.17
C PHE A 190 -3.54 7.99 22.64
N PRO A 191 -2.28 7.67 22.28
CA PRO A 191 -1.63 6.44 22.69
C PRO A 191 -1.59 6.26 24.22
N SER A 192 -1.80 5.04 24.69
CA SER A 192 -1.58 4.71 26.10
C SER A 192 -0.10 4.79 26.47
N LEU A 193 0.22 5.00 27.74
CA LEU A 193 1.61 4.96 28.24
C LEU A 193 2.30 3.63 27.91
N GLN A 194 1.54 2.53 27.94
CA GLN A 194 2.03 1.21 27.54
C GLN A 194 2.49 1.21 26.08
N HIS A 195 1.71 1.81 25.17
CA HIS A 195 2.08 1.90 23.77
C HIS A 195 3.25 2.85 23.55
N LEU A 196 3.28 4.01 24.22
CA LEU A 196 4.40 4.95 24.16
C LEU A 196 5.71 4.29 24.62
N THR A 197 5.64 3.49 25.68
CA THR A 197 6.78 2.68 26.15
C THR A 197 7.20 1.65 25.10
N ARG A 198 6.25 0.97 24.44
CA ARG A 198 6.55 0.06 23.30
C ARG A 198 7.28 0.78 22.16
N LEU A 199 6.82 1.97 21.76
CA LEU A 199 7.48 2.77 20.73
C LEU A 199 8.90 3.18 21.16
N ALA A 200 9.06 3.59 22.42
CA ALA A 200 10.36 3.93 22.97
C ALA A 200 11.31 2.72 22.94
N ILE A 201 10.85 1.53 23.32
CA ILE A 201 11.65 0.29 23.24
C ILE A 201 12.04 0.01 21.79
N ASN A 202 11.07 -0.01 20.86
CA ASN A 202 11.32 -0.33 19.44
C ASN A 202 12.30 0.63 18.76
N ARG A 203 12.46 1.86 19.26
CA ARG A 203 13.46 2.83 18.77
C ARG A 203 14.88 2.54 19.24
N HIS A 204 15.05 1.77 20.32
CA HIS A 204 16.33 1.51 20.98
C HIS A 204 16.78 0.05 20.87
N THR A 205 16.00 -0.83 20.24
CA THR A 205 16.40 -2.22 19.99
C THR A 205 15.83 -2.75 18.68
N ASP A 206 16.68 -3.42 17.90
CA ASP A 206 16.27 -4.20 16.72
C ASP A 206 15.86 -5.63 17.10
N ARG A 207 16.04 -6.02 18.38
CA ARG A 207 15.81 -7.38 18.88
C ARG A 207 14.95 -7.37 20.15
N PRO A 208 13.70 -6.88 20.10
CA PRO A 208 12.82 -6.81 21.27
C PRO A 208 12.56 -8.18 21.92
N ALA A 209 12.61 -9.27 21.15
CA ALA A 209 12.43 -10.64 21.63
C ALA A 209 13.52 -11.12 22.61
N GLN A 210 14.67 -10.45 22.69
CA GLN A 210 15.80 -10.82 23.56
C GLN A 210 15.82 -10.04 24.87
N LEU A 211 14.87 -9.12 25.07
CA LEU A 211 14.80 -8.35 26.30
C LEU A 211 14.41 -9.25 27.48
N PRO A 212 14.91 -8.97 28.70
CA PRO A 212 14.57 -9.73 29.90
C PRO A 212 13.16 -9.35 30.41
N LEU A 213 12.14 -9.57 29.57
CA LEU A 213 10.74 -9.24 29.83
C LEU A 213 9.89 -10.52 29.89
N PRO A 214 8.80 -10.51 30.71
CA PRO A 214 7.79 -11.56 30.67
C PRO A 214 7.23 -11.81 29.27
N ARG A 215 6.86 -13.07 28.96
CA ARG A 215 6.35 -13.50 27.64
C ARG A 215 5.21 -12.63 27.10
N LEU A 216 4.28 -12.21 27.96
CA LEU A 216 3.16 -11.36 27.54
C LEU A 216 3.61 -9.98 27.04
N LEU A 217 4.66 -9.41 27.65
CA LEU A 217 5.23 -8.15 27.18
C LEU A 217 6.00 -8.35 25.87
N LEU A 218 6.71 -9.48 25.70
CA LEU A 218 7.37 -9.82 24.44
C LEU A 218 6.36 -9.98 23.30
N LEU A 219 5.19 -10.58 23.55
CA LEU A 219 4.11 -10.68 22.56
C LEU A 219 3.54 -9.28 22.24
N TYR A 220 3.30 -8.47 23.26
CA TYR A 220 2.82 -7.09 23.07
C TYR A 220 3.76 -6.20 22.23
N LEU A 221 5.08 -6.41 22.33
CA LEU A 221 6.07 -5.76 21.48
C LEU A 221 6.01 -6.28 20.03
N GLN A 222 5.80 -7.58 19.84
CA GLN A 222 5.69 -8.22 18.51
C GLN A 222 4.42 -7.83 17.76
N ASP A 223 3.32 -7.57 18.46
CA ASP A 223 2.05 -7.13 17.86
C ASP A 223 2.15 -5.74 17.21
N TYR A 224 3.21 -4.97 17.49
CA TYR A 224 3.47 -3.69 16.84
C TYR A 224 4.99 -3.43 16.77
N PRO A 225 5.69 -4.01 15.78
CA PRO A 225 7.15 -3.95 15.68
C PRO A 225 7.62 -2.67 14.97
N PHE A 226 6.94 -1.55 15.17
CA PHE A 226 7.22 -0.28 14.50
C PHE A 226 7.69 0.79 15.50
N GLN A 227 8.41 1.79 14.98
CA GLN A 227 8.99 2.89 15.76
C GLN A 227 8.14 4.16 15.74
N VAL A 228 7.14 4.20 14.88
CA VAL A 228 6.22 5.32 14.64
C VAL A 228 4.85 5.04 15.20
#